data_AF-A0A8S2SGI6-F1
#
_entry.id   AF-A0A8S2SGI6-F1
#
_cell.length_a   1.000
_cell.length_b   1.000
_cell.length_c   1.000
_cell.angle_alpha   90.00
_cell.angle_beta   90.00
_cell.angle_gamma   90.00
#
_symmetry.space_group_name_H-M   'P 1'
#
loop_
_entity.id
_entity.type
_entity.pdbx_description
1 polymer ?
#
loop_
_entity_poly.entity_id
_entity_poly.type
_entity_poly.pdbx_seq_one_letter_code
_entity_poly.pdbx_strand_id
1 'polypeptide(L)'
;MTSGNKIDRAILFSQCQFFIDYRSSQNGCDRSLRLGNELEKKYGANIVEQPQASSTTHIIFKNGNLETKLYANKNKIPLVDPMWLEHCIKKRRLIKIDKYQVANDENQQPTGFIFSTKNLLECQRLL
;
A
#
# COMPACT_ATOMS: atom_id res chain seq x y z
N MET A 1 4.02 17.17 -41.52
CA MET A 1 4.18 15.85 -40.85
C MET A 1 4.15 16.10 -39.35
N THR A 2 3.07 15.66 -38.72
CA THR A 2 2.70 16.00 -37.34
C THR A 2 3.72 15.44 -36.35
N SER A 3 4.45 16.34 -35.69
CA SER A 3 5.18 16.06 -34.46
C SER A 3 4.15 15.66 -33.40
N GLY A 4 3.90 14.35 -33.26
CA GLY A 4 3.01 13.82 -32.26
C GLY A 4 3.58 14.15 -30.88
N ASN A 5 2.92 15.05 -30.17
CA ASN A 5 3.17 15.36 -28.76
C ASN A 5 3.34 14.06 -27.96
N LYS A 6 4.58 13.72 -27.63
CA LYS A 6 4.96 12.62 -26.71
C LYS A 6 4.71 12.98 -25.24
N ILE A 7 3.83 13.96 -24.97
CA ILE A 7 3.51 14.43 -23.62
C ILE A 7 2.09 13.95 -23.31
N ASP A 8 1.96 12.67 -22.98
CA ASP A 8 0.70 12.12 -22.44
C ASP A 8 0.89 10.80 -21.65
N ARG A 9 2.14 10.36 -21.48
CA ARG A 9 2.46 9.17 -20.69
C ARG A 9 3.04 9.63 -19.35
N ALA A 10 2.37 9.28 -18.26
CA ALA A 10 2.90 9.20 -16.89
C ALA A 10 2.82 10.41 -15.95
N ILE A 11 1.72 11.17 -15.90
CA ILE A 11 1.49 12.15 -14.81
C ILE A 11 0.20 11.91 -14.00
N LEU A 12 -0.43 10.75 -14.14
CA LEU A 12 -1.71 10.46 -13.46
C LEU A 12 -1.61 10.66 -11.93
N PHE A 13 -0.45 10.34 -11.36
CA PHE A 13 -0.19 10.44 -9.92
C PHE A 13 0.90 11.47 -9.59
N SER A 14 1.21 12.41 -10.48
CA SER A 14 2.31 13.39 -10.29
C SER A 14 2.16 14.29 -9.08
N GLN A 15 0.93 14.51 -8.62
CA GLN A 15 0.61 15.29 -7.42
C GLN A 15 0.39 14.42 -6.19
N CYS A 16 0.60 13.11 -6.29
CA CYS A 16 0.39 12.17 -5.20
C CYS A 16 1.72 11.74 -4.58
N GLN A 17 1.75 11.72 -3.24
CA GLN A 17 2.79 11.07 -2.48
C GLN A 17 2.19 9.86 -1.77
N PHE A 18 2.70 8.68 -2.11
CA PHE A 18 2.21 7.41 -1.58
C PHE A 18 3.22 6.77 -0.66
N PHE A 19 2.74 6.30 0.48
CA PHE A 19 3.36 5.21 1.22
C PHE A 19 2.60 3.93 0.90
N ILE A 20 3.31 2.81 0.70
CA ILE A 20 2.70 1.53 0.32
C ILE A 20 3.06 0.48 1.37
N ASP A 21 2.03 -0.11 1.98
CA ASP A 21 2.15 -1.26 2.87
C ASP A 21 1.22 -2.36 2.37
N TYR A 22 1.73 -3.10 1.38
CA TYR A 22 1.01 -4.15 0.68
C TYR A 22 1.74 -5.48 0.77
N ARG A 23 1.19 -6.39 1.59
CA ARG A 23 1.73 -7.75 1.77
C ARG A 23 0.84 -8.81 1.14
N SER A 24 1.46 -9.80 0.52
CA SER A 24 0.76 -10.98 0.00
C SER A 24 0.33 -11.89 1.16
N SER A 25 -0.94 -12.31 1.17
CA SER A 25 -1.46 -13.24 2.20
C SER A 25 -0.84 -14.64 2.13
N GLN A 26 -0.36 -15.06 0.96
CA GLN A 26 0.07 -16.44 0.75
C GLN A 26 1.46 -16.73 1.31
N ASN A 27 2.38 -15.75 1.29
CA ASN A 27 3.79 -15.96 1.69
C ASN A 27 4.39 -14.78 2.48
N GLY A 28 3.59 -13.77 2.89
CA GLY A 28 4.10 -12.55 3.52
C GLY A 28 4.98 -11.67 2.61
N CYS A 29 5.16 -12.05 1.34
CA CYS A 29 5.99 -11.34 0.37
C CYS A 29 5.48 -9.92 0.18
N ASP A 30 6.38 -8.97 0.39
CA ASP A 30 6.14 -7.54 0.25
C ASP A 30 5.97 -7.18 -1.23
N ARG A 31 4.77 -6.72 -1.59
CA ARG A 31 4.45 -6.24 -2.95
C ARG A 31 4.65 -4.73 -3.09
N SER A 32 4.98 -4.04 -2.01
CA SER A 32 5.09 -2.58 -1.96
C SER A 32 6.16 -2.08 -2.92
N LEU A 33 7.33 -2.72 -2.95
CA LEU A 33 8.43 -2.35 -3.84
C LEU A 33 8.05 -2.47 -5.32
N ARG A 34 7.40 -3.57 -5.72
CA ARG A 34 7.01 -3.79 -7.12
C ARG A 34 5.93 -2.79 -7.55
N LEU A 35 4.91 -2.59 -6.72
CA LEU A 35 3.84 -1.64 -7.00
C LEU A 35 4.37 -0.20 -7.04
N GLY A 36 5.20 0.20 -6.07
CA GLY A 36 5.81 1.53 -6.02
C GLY A 36 6.63 1.85 -7.26
N ASN A 37 7.53 0.94 -7.65
CA ASN A 37 8.33 1.09 -8.88
C ASN A 37 7.46 1.25 -10.14
N GLU A 38 6.34 0.53 -10.22
CA GLU A 38 5.41 0.67 -11.34
C GLU A 38 4.71 2.04 -11.33
N LEU A 39 4.23 2.48 -10.18
CA LEU A 39 3.53 3.76 -10.02
C LEU A 39 4.44 4.94 -10.34
N GLU A 40 5.68 4.91 -9.85
CA GLU A 40 6.68 5.94 -10.12
C GLU A 40 7.02 5.98 -11.62
N LYS A 41 7.47 4.85 -12.19
CA LYS A 41 7.99 4.82 -13.57
C LYS A 41 6.92 5.02 -14.64
N LYS A 42 5.70 4.53 -14.42
CA LYS A 42 4.64 4.56 -15.45
C LYS A 42 3.60 5.66 -15.25
N TYR A 43 3.45 6.17 -14.02
CA TYR A 43 2.35 7.07 -13.68
C TYR A 43 2.79 8.34 -12.93
N GLY A 44 4.09 8.48 -12.65
CA GLY A 44 4.68 9.69 -12.08
C GLY A 44 4.42 9.85 -10.58
N ALA A 45 4.06 8.77 -9.86
CA ALA A 45 3.82 8.85 -8.43
C ALA A 45 5.12 9.13 -7.64
N ASN A 46 5.04 9.92 -6.57
CA ASN A 46 6.12 10.03 -5.59
C ASN A 46 5.93 8.94 -4.52
N ILE A 47 6.87 8.01 -4.38
CA ILE A 47 6.81 6.93 -3.39
C ILE A 47 7.76 7.25 -2.24
N VAL A 48 7.26 7.23 -1.01
CA VAL A 48 8.07 7.45 0.20
C VAL A 48 8.26 6.16 0.97
N GLU A 49 9.42 6.03 1.61
CA GLU A 49 9.75 4.89 2.48
C GLU A 49 8.99 4.91 3.81
N GLN A 50 8.60 6.09 4.28
CA GLN A 50 7.84 6.28 5.51
C GLN A 50 6.76 7.34 5.30
N PRO A 51 5.55 7.16 5.86
CA PRO A 51 4.48 8.11 5.71
C PRO A 51 4.76 9.38 6.53
N GLN A 52 4.54 10.53 5.91
CA GLN A 52 4.71 11.86 6.51
C GLN A 52 3.36 12.55 6.62
N ALA A 53 2.97 12.96 7.82
CA ALA A 53 1.65 13.54 8.09
C ALA A 53 1.30 14.78 7.25
N SER A 54 2.30 15.59 6.87
CA SER A 54 2.09 16.83 6.13
C SER A 54 2.05 16.68 4.60
N SER A 55 2.60 15.61 4.05
CA SER A 55 2.88 15.47 2.61
C SER A 55 2.34 14.18 2.01
N THR A 56 2.19 13.11 2.78
CA THR A 56 1.63 11.85 2.28
C THR A 56 0.15 12.01 2.02
N THR A 57 -0.24 11.86 0.75
CA THR A 57 -1.62 12.09 0.34
C THR A 57 -2.49 10.86 0.52
N HIS A 58 -1.92 9.67 0.31
CA HIS A 58 -2.62 8.39 0.50
C HIS A 58 -1.64 7.31 0.97
N ILE A 59 -2.14 6.40 1.80
CA ILE A 59 -1.46 5.16 2.15
C ILE A 59 -2.17 4.01 1.44
N ILE A 60 -1.44 3.29 0.59
CA ILE A 60 -1.95 2.12 -0.11
C ILE A 60 -1.74 0.90 0.77
N PHE A 61 -2.83 0.27 1.20
CA PHE A 61 -2.79 -0.73 2.26
C PHE A 61 -3.53 -2.01 1.87
N LYS A 62 -2.85 -3.16 2.04
CA LYS A 62 -3.50 -4.48 1.96
C LYS A 62 -2.69 -5.52 2.72
N ASN A 63 -3.29 -6.09 3.77
CA ASN A 63 -2.64 -7.02 4.71
C ASN A 63 -1.32 -6.47 5.30
N GLY A 64 -1.21 -5.14 5.43
CA GLY A 64 -0.02 -4.48 5.98
C GLY A 64 0.03 -4.53 7.52
N ASN A 65 0.93 -3.75 8.09
CA ASN A 65 1.14 -3.69 9.53
C ASN A 65 0.02 -2.91 10.25
N LEU A 66 -0.32 -3.33 11.47
CA LEU A 66 -1.27 -2.59 12.32
C LEU A 66 -0.79 -1.17 12.61
N GLU A 67 0.52 -0.98 12.79
CA GLU A 67 1.14 0.33 13.00
C GLU A 67 0.83 1.32 11.87
N THR A 68 0.84 0.86 10.62
CA THR A 68 0.47 1.67 9.45
C THR A 68 -0.97 2.16 9.55
N LYS A 69 -1.90 1.28 9.97
CA LYS A 69 -3.30 1.67 10.17
C LYS A 69 -3.45 2.70 11.27
N LEU A 70 -2.81 2.46 12.41
CA LEU A 70 -2.86 3.37 13.57
C LEU A 70 -2.29 4.74 13.19
N TYR A 71 -1.17 4.77 12.46
CA TYR A 71 -0.56 6.00 11.95
C TYR A 71 -1.50 6.75 11.00
N ALA A 72 -2.09 6.05 10.03
CA ALA A 72 -3.03 6.65 9.09
C ALA A 72 -4.24 7.27 9.80
N ASN A 73 -4.84 6.54 10.75
CA ASN A 73 -5.98 7.01 11.52
C ASN A 73 -5.65 8.23 12.41
N LYS A 74 -4.49 8.18 13.09
CA LYS A 74 -4.02 9.27 13.95
C LYS A 74 -3.80 10.56 13.15
N ASN A 75 -3.21 10.45 11.97
CA ASN A 75 -2.86 11.61 11.13
C ASN A 75 -3.95 11.97 10.09
N LYS A 76 -5.09 11.27 10.12
CA LYS A 76 -6.20 11.46 9.15
C LYS A 76 -5.76 11.34 7.69
N ILE A 77 -4.78 10.47 7.44
CA ILE A 77 -4.32 10.15 6.09
C ILE A 77 -5.23 9.06 5.52
N PRO A 78 -5.76 9.23 4.30
CA PRO A 78 -6.53 8.20 3.62
C PRO A 78 -5.79 6.86 3.56
N LEU A 79 -6.38 5.82 4.13
CA LEU A 79 -5.95 4.43 3.99
C LEU A 79 -6.79 3.75 2.91
N VAL A 80 -6.16 3.36 1.80
CA VAL A 80 -6.87 3.02 0.55
C VAL A 80 -6.47 1.64 0.03
N ASP A 81 -7.45 0.84 -0.40
CA ASP A 81 -7.22 -0.45 -1.03
C ASP A 81 -6.56 -0.28 -2.42
N PRO A 82 -5.59 -1.14 -2.80
CA PRO A 82 -4.92 -1.09 -4.10
C PRO A 82 -5.86 -1.07 -5.32
N MET A 83 -7.08 -1.61 -5.22
CA MET A 83 -8.10 -1.56 -6.29
C MET A 83 -8.43 -0.12 -6.72
N TRP A 84 -8.27 0.87 -5.83
CA TRP A 84 -8.43 2.28 -6.20
C TRP A 84 -7.46 2.70 -7.29
N LEU A 85 -6.19 2.28 -7.19
CA LEU A 85 -5.16 2.57 -8.19
C LEU A 85 -5.53 1.96 -9.54
N GLU A 86 -5.96 0.69 -9.55
CA GLU A 86 -6.38 0.00 -10.76
C GLU A 86 -7.52 0.75 -11.46
N HIS A 87 -8.49 1.24 -10.69
CA HIS A 87 -9.61 1.99 -11.23
C HIS A 87 -9.23 3.40 -11.68
N CYS A 88 -8.33 4.09 -10.96
CA CYS A 88 -7.74 5.36 -11.41
C CYS A 88 -7.05 5.20 -12.76
N ILE A 89 -6.22 4.15 -12.90
CA ILE A 89 -5.50 3.83 -14.14
C ILE A 89 -6.49 3.51 -15.27
N LYS A 90 -7.47 2.63 -15.01
CA LYS A 90 -8.49 2.25 -16.00
C LYS A 90 -9.33 3.44 -16.47
N LYS A 91 -9.65 4.36 -15.58
CA LYS A 91 -10.43 5.58 -15.90
C LYS A 91 -9.57 6.76 -16.34
N ARG A 92 -8.23 6.62 -16.30
CA ARG A 92 -7.24 7.66 -16.58
C ARG A 92 -7.48 8.97 -15.82
N ARG A 93 -7.94 8.86 -14.57
CA ARG A 93 -8.16 10.02 -13.68
C ARG A 93 -8.18 9.60 -12.22
N LEU A 94 -7.90 10.53 -11.32
CA LEU A 94 -8.16 10.34 -9.90
C LEU A 94 -9.66 10.21 -9.65
N ILE A 95 -10.06 9.12 -9.00
CA ILE A 95 -11.44 8.89 -8.57
C ILE A 95 -11.55 9.09 -7.06
N LYS A 96 -12.75 9.38 -6.56
CA LYS A 96 -13.00 9.48 -5.12
C LYS A 96 -12.67 8.17 -4.41
N ILE A 97 -12.09 8.29 -3.22
CA ILE A 97 -11.62 7.16 -2.42
C ILE A 97 -12.73 6.46 -1.63
N ASP A 98 -13.92 7.04 -1.52
CA ASP A 98 -14.99 6.64 -0.59
C ASP A 98 -15.31 5.14 -0.60
N LYS A 99 -15.26 4.50 -1.78
CA LYS A 99 -15.55 3.06 -1.96
C LYS A 99 -14.36 2.13 -1.73
N TYR A 100 -13.18 2.68 -1.49
CA TYR A 100 -11.91 1.96 -1.39
C TYR A 100 -11.20 2.24 -0.05
N GLN A 101 -11.82 2.99 0.85
CA GLN A 101 -11.26 3.18 2.17
C GLN A 101 -11.22 1.85 2.91
N VAL A 102 -10.05 1.53 3.46
CA VAL A 102 -9.87 0.35 4.30
C VAL A 102 -10.47 0.66 5.67
N ALA A 103 -11.37 -0.21 6.14
CA ALA A 103 -11.96 -0.06 7.46
C ALA A 103 -10.89 -0.14 8.56
N ASN A 104 -11.01 0.78 9.52
CA ASN A 104 -10.30 0.72 10.79
C ASN A 104 -11.02 -0.26 11.71
N ASP A 105 -11.02 -1.55 11.36
CA ASP A 105 -11.37 -2.56 12.34
C ASP A 105 -10.20 -2.71 13.31
N GLU A 106 -10.32 -2.06 14.47
CA GLU A 106 -9.40 -2.20 15.61
C GLU A 106 -9.30 -3.66 16.10
N ASN A 107 -10.19 -4.53 15.65
CA ASN A 107 -10.25 -5.96 15.97
C ASN A 107 -9.50 -6.87 14.98
N GLN A 108 -8.76 -6.33 14.00
CA GLN A 108 -7.92 -7.19 13.15
C GLN A 108 -6.76 -7.76 13.97
N GLN A 109 -6.95 -8.99 14.47
CA GLN A 109 -5.86 -9.82 14.97
C GLN A 109 -4.82 -10.00 13.86
N PRO A 110 -3.51 -9.98 14.19
CA PRO A 110 -2.47 -10.16 13.20
C PRO A 110 -2.66 -11.51 12.50
N THR A 111 -3.07 -11.49 11.23
CA THR A 111 -3.27 -12.69 10.40
C THR A 111 -1.93 -13.26 9.93
N GLY A 112 -1.01 -13.49 10.86
CA GLY A 112 0.39 -13.81 10.56
C GLY A 112 1.13 -14.70 11.57
N PHE A 113 0.48 -15.18 12.62
CA PHE A 113 1.07 -16.21 13.49
C PHE A 113 0.00 -17.22 13.92
N ILE A 114 -0.17 -18.29 13.14
CA ILE A 114 -0.53 -19.56 13.76
C ILE A 114 0.77 -20.05 14.40
N PHE A 115 0.99 -19.76 15.68
CA PHE A 115 1.85 -20.66 16.47
C PHE A 115 1.16 -22.02 16.41
N SER A 116 1.66 -22.90 15.55
CA SER A 116 1.40 -24.33 15.69
C SER A 116 2.04 -24.73 17.01
N THR A 117 1.28 -24.71 18.10
CA THR A 117 1.71 -25.13 19.43
C THR A 117 1.98 -26.63 19.51
N LYS A 118 2.10 -27.34 18.39
CA LYS A 118 2.41 -28.76 18.35
C LYS A 118 3.91 -29.10 18.31
N ASN A 119 4.84 -28.15 18.29
CA ASN A 119 6.28 -28.45 18.35
C ASN A 119 7.09 -27.47 19.22
N LEU A 120 6.61 -27.20 20.44
CA LEU A 120 7.33 -26.40 21.44
C LEU A 120 7.89 -27.28 22.58
N LEU A 121 8.34 -28.50 22.27
CA LEU A 121 8.98 -29.41 23.23
C LEU A 121 10.35 -29.99 22.78
N GLU A 122 10.90 -29.61 21.63
CA GLU A 122 12.14 -30.23 21.10
C GLU A 122 13.39 -29.33 21.13
N CYS A 123 13.34 -28.13 21.71
CA CYS A 123 14.51 -27.22 21.77
C CYS A 123 15.18 -27.11 23.15
N GLN A 124 15.08 -28.14 23.99
CA GLN A 124 15.74 -28.15 25.31
C GLN A 124 16.60 -29.41 25.55
N ARG A 125 17.37 -29.82 24.53
CA ARG A 125 18.30 -30.96 24.67
C ARG A 125 19.65 -30.81 23.98
N LEU A 126 20.18 -29.59 23.88
CA LEU A 126 21.59 -29.36 23.57
C LEU A 126 22.12 -28.13 24.34
N LEU A 127 22.29 -28.32 25.66
CA LEU A 127 23.35 -27.70 26.46
C LEU A 127 24.01 -28.80 27.26
#